data_AF-W9GRL9-F1
#
_entry.id   AF-W9GRL9-F1
#
_cell.length_a   1.000
_cell.length_b   1.000
_cell.length_c   1.000
_cell.angle_alpha   90.00
_cell.angle_beta   90.00
_cell.angle_gamma   90.00
#
_symmetry.space_group_name_H-M   'P 1'
#
loop_
_entity.id
_entity.type
_entity.pdbx_description
1 polymer ?
#
loop_
_entity_poly.entity_id
_entity_poly.type
_entity_poly.pdbx_seq_one_letter_code
_entity_poly.pdbx_strand_id
1 'polypeptide(L)'
;MSRRLLFVHAHPDDETLTCGVTMAHHVAAGDEVHVLTCTLGEEGEVIPAELRHLEGHPGDDLARHRLGELTEAMSRVGAHLHVLGSDPGAGRLSRYRDSGMAGSEAAARPEAFVNADLDEAGGLVAEVIRAVRPDVLVTYDAEGGYRHPDHIQTHRVTRAALDQLDDAELPDRVFQILVAQSWAEEDRALLPELGAGAYGLVLPAPTDPFPPSVVPDTRVTHVVVDAAARAVKNAALRAHRTQVTVFSEDVHALSNHIAAHTSVREGFGRVDPRTWSAIGVGERHDSLFS
;
A
#
# COMPACT_ATOMS: atom_id res chain seq x y z
N MET A 1 9.81 -23.08 -9.76
CA MET A 1 9.34 -22.97 -8.37
C MET A 1 8.56 -21.67 -8.30
N SER A 2 7.39 -21.66 -7.69
CA SER A 2 6.64 -20.41 -7.46
C SER A 2 7.47 -19.50 -6.55
N ARG A 3 7.53 -18.20 -6.88
CA ARG A 3 8.15 -17.21 -6.00
C ARG A 3 7.14 -16.77 -4.96
N ARG A 4 7.62 -16.19 -3.86
CA ARG A 4 6.80 -15.62 -2.80
C ARG A 4 7.09 -14.14 -2.62
N LEU A 5 6.05 -13.33 -2.63
CA LEU A 5 6.14 -11.89 -2.43
C LEU A 5 5.34 -11.50 -1.19
N LEU A 6 5.88 -10.60 -0.37
CA LEU A 6 5.19 -10.00 0.75
C LEU A 6 5.15 -8.48 0.60
N PHE A 7 3.94 -7.93 0.56
CA PHE A 7 3.67 -6.50 0.55
C PHE A 7 3.22 -6.07 1.94
N VAL A 8 3.91 -5.11 2.57
CA VAL A 8 3.61 -4.64 3.92
C VAL A 8 3.08 -3.21 3.85
N HIS A 9 1.81 -3.04 4.21
CA HIS A 9 1.02 -1.81 4.06
C HIS A 9 0.39 -1.35 5.38
N ALA A 10 0.07 -0.06 5.46
CA ALA A 10 -0.48 0.55 6.65
C ALA A 10 -1.98 0.27 6.80
N HIS A 11 -2.75 0.51 5.74
CA HIS A 11 -4.22 0.50 5.78
C HIS A 11 -4.86 -0.37 4.68
N PRO A 12 -6.15 -0.74 4.85
CA PRO A 12 -6.96 -1.36 3.81
C PRO A 12 -7.22 -0.44 2.61
N ASP A 13 -6.52 -0.65 1.48
CA ASP A 13 -6.63 0.03 0.16
C ASP A 13 -5.24 0.33 -0.43
N ASP A 14 -4.27 0.64 0.43
CA ASP A 14 -2.88 0.95 0.09
C ASP A 14 -2.26 -0.08 -0.85
N GLU A 15 -2.52 -1.36 -0.58
CA GLU A 15 -1.98 -2.48 -1.35
C GLU A 15 -2.46 -2.42 -2.80
N THR A 16 -3.73 -2.08 -3.01
CA THR A 16 -4.32 -2.03 -4.33
C THR A 16 -3.97 -0.71 -5.04
N LEU A 17 -3.97 0.41 -4.31
CA LEU A 17 -3.62 1.72 -4.84
C LEU A 17 -2.19 1.73 -5.41
N THR A 18 -1.25 1.21 -4.63
CA THR A 18 0.19 1.32 -4.92
C THR A 18 0.80 0.10 -5.61
N CYS A 19 0.27 -1.09 -5.36
CA CYS A 19 0.85 -2.36 -5.80
C CYS A 19 -0.16 -3.29 -6.52
N GLY A 20 -1.36 -2.82 -6.86
CA GLY A 20 -2.43 -3.64 -7.43
C GLY A 20 -2.09 -4.26 -8.79
N VAL A 21 -1.36 -3.55 -9.66
CA VAL A 21 -0.89 -4.12 -10.94
C VAL A 21 0.14 -5.21 -10.67
N THR A 22 1.10 -4.92 -9.80
CA THR A 22 2.22 -5.80 -9.45
C THR A 22 1.73 -7.10 -8.83
N MET A 23 0.81 -7.03 -7.86
CA MET A 23 0.24 -8.22 -7.24
C MET A 23 -0.50 -9.08 -8.25
N ALA A 24 -1.39 -8.49 -9.06
CA ALA A 24 -2.15 -9.23 -10.07
C ALA A 24 -1.24 -9.85 -11.15
N HIS A 25 -0.17 -9.15 -11.54
CA HIS A 25 0.85 -9.66 -12.45
C HIS A 25 1.52 -10.93 -11.90
N HIS A 26 1.96 -10.90 -10.64
CA HIS A 26 2.63 -12.04 -10.02
C HIS A 26 1.68 -13.22 -9.75
N VAL A 27 0.43 -12.97 -9.33
CA VAL A 27 -0.59 -14.02 -9.21
C VAL A 27 -0.85 -14.69 -10.56
N ALA A 28 -0.98 -13.91 -11.64
CA ALA A 28 -1.17 -14.45 -12.99
C ALA A 28 0.05 -15.27 -13.48
N ALA A 29 1.25 -14.95 -13.01
CA ALA A 29 2.47 -15.70 -13.28
C ALA A 29 2.59 -17.00 -12.45
N GLY A 30 1.70 -17.23 -11.48
CA GLY A 30 1.71 -18.40 -10.59
C GLY A 30 2.60 -18.24 -9.35
N ASP A 31 2.97 -17.01 -8.99
CA ASP A 31 3.65 -16.69 -7.76
C ASP A 31 2.66 -16.60 -6.58
N GLU A 32 3.14 -16.87 -5.37
CA GLU A 32 2.38 -16.68 -4.12
C GLU A 32 2.54 -15.22 -3.66
N VAL A 33 1.43 -14.49 -3.64
CA VAL A 33 1.40 -13.09 -3.20
C VAL A 33 0.73 -12.98 -1.84
N HIS A 34 1.42 -12.36 -0.89
CA HIS A 34 0.93 -12.09 0.45
C HIS A 34 0.89 -10.58 0.72
N VAL A 35 -0.15 -10.13 1.43
CA VAL A 35 -0.30 -8.76 1.92
C VAL A 35 -0.39 -8.81 3.44
N LEU A 36 0.41 -7.99 4.11
CA LEU A 36 0.32 -7.71 5.54
C LEU A 36 -0.15 -6.27 5.73
N THR A 37 -1.30 -6.10 6.38
CA THR A 37 -1.82 -4.78 6.73
C THR A 37 -1.64 -4.50 8.23
N CYS A 38 -1.06 -3.35 8.57
CA CYS A 38 -0.68 -3.00 9.94
C CYS A 38 -1.87 -2.56 10.82
N THR A 39 -2.88 -1.92 10.22
CA THR A 39 -4.07 -1.41 10.90
C THR A 39 -5.33 -1.70 10.08
N LEU A 40 -6.52 -1.39 10.61
CA LEU A 40 -7.78 -1.60 9.87
C LEU A 40 -8.46 -0.31 9.45
N GLY A 41 -7.77 0.82 9.60
CA GLY A 41 -8.21 2.07 9.01
C GLY A 41 -9.39 2.70 9.75
N GLU A 42 -9.39 2.60 11.08
CA GLU A 42 -10.42 3.10 11.99
C GLU A 42 -10.71 4.61 11.83
N GLU A 43 -9.71 5.38 11.40
CA GLU A 43 -9.77 6.84 11.26
C GLU A 43 -10.07 7.30 9.82
N GLY A 44 -10.42 6.36 8.92
CA GLY A 44 -10.75 6.68 7.54
C GLY A 44 -12.05 7.47 7.39
N GLU A 45 -12.08 8.39 6.43
CA GLU A 45 -13.32 9.02 5.96
C GLU A 45 -14.17 8.00 5.18
N VAL A 46 -15.48 8.22 5.06
CA VAL A 46 -16.39 7.32 4.34
C VAL A 46 -17.11 8.04 3.20
N ILE A 47 -16.85 7.58 1.97
CA ILE A 47 -17.43 8.16 0.75
C ILE A 47 -18.95 7.93 0.63
N PRO A 48 -19.49 6.68 0.68
CA PRO A 48 -20.90 6.45 0.42
C PRO A 48 -21.77 6.95 1.57
N ALA A 49 -22.81 7.74 1.24
CA ALA A 49 -23.67 8.38 2.23
C ALA A 49 -24.36 7.37 3.15
N GLU A 50 -24.72 6.20 2.63
CA GLU A 50 -25.35 5.12 3.37
C GLU A 50 -24.44 4.44 4.41
N LEU A 51 -23.12 4.59 4.28
CA LEU A 51 -22.11 4.02 5.20
C LEU A 51 -21.49 5.07 6.12
N ARG A 52 -21.75 6.36 5.93
CA ARG A 52 -21.16 7.45 6.71
C ARG A 52 -21.32 7.33 8.23
N HIS A 53 -22.30 6.57 8.70
CA HIS A 53 -22.48 6.28 10.12
C HIS A 53 -21.34 5.45 10.75
N LEU A 54 -20.47 4.84 9.94
CA LEU A 54 -19.29 4.09 10.39
C LEU A 54 -18.10 5.00 10.71
N GLU A 55 -18.02 6.18 10.08
CA GLU A 55 -16.92 7.14 10.24
C GLU A 55 -16.86 7.64 11.69
N GLY A 56 -15.69 7.50 12.33
CA GLY A 56 -15.47 7.92 13.72
C GLY A 56 -16.38 7.22 14.75
N HIS A 57 -16.99 6.08 14.40
CA HIS A 57 -17.90 5.38 15.30
C HIS A 57 -17.15 4.93 16.58
N PRO A 58 -17.70 5.13 17.80
CA PRO A 58 -16.97 4.82 19.04
C PRO A 58 -16.56 3.35 19.23
N GLY A 59 -17.21 2.43 18.52
CA GLY A 59 -16.89 1.01 18.50
C GLY A 59 -15.89 0.60 17.41
N ASP A 60 -15.32 1.57 16.68
CA ASP A 60 -14.42 1.36 15.53
C ASP A 60 -15.05 0.40 14.49
N ASP A 61 -16.36 0.55 14.24
CA ASP A 61 -17.09 -0.35 13.32
C ASP A 61 -16.60 -0.24 11.87
N LEU A 62 -15.97 0.89 11.51
CA LEU A 62 -15.30 1.05 10.22
C LEU A 62 -14.19 0.03 10.02
N ALA A 63 -13.39 -0.32 11.05
CA ALA A 63 -12.33 -1.32 10.91
C ALA A 63 -12.86 -2.69 10.51
N ARG A 64 -13.97 -3.13 11.12
CA ARG A 64 -14.61 -4.40 10.75
C ARG A 64 -15.16 -4.35 9.33
N HIS A 65 -15.70 -3.21 8.91
CA HIS A 65 -16.18 -3.02 7.54
C HIS A 65 -15.03 -3.09 6.54
N ARG A 66 -13.96 -2.33 6.77
CA ARG A 66 -12.77 -2.26 5.92
C ARG A 66 -11.99 -3.57 5.89
N LEU A 67 -12.02 -4.38 6.95
CA LEU A 67 -11.51 -5.76 6.90
C LEU A 67 -12.29 -6.62 5.88
N GLY A 68 -13.60 -6.42 5.80
CA GLY A 68 -14.44 -7.07 4.78
C GLY A 68 -14.07 -6.60 3.36
N GLU A 69 -13.91 -5.28 3.17
CA GLU A 69 -13.48 -4.69 1.90
C GLU A 69 -12.10 -5.21 1.46
N LEU A 70 -11.13 -5.24 2.36
CA LEU A 70 -9.79 -5.79 2.13
C LEU A 70 -9.82 -7.28 1.78
N THR A 71 -10.61 -8.07 2.52
CA THR A 71 -10.76 -9.50 2.25
C THR A 71 -11.32 -9.73 0.84
N GLU A 72 -12.31 -8.93 0.44
CA GLU A 72 -12.86 -8.99 -0.91
C GLU A 72 -11.84 -8.54 -1.97
N ALA A 73 -11.13 -7.44 -1.73
CA ALA A 73 -10.06 -6.95 -2.62
C ALA A 73 -8.98 -8.02 -2.84
N MET A 74 -8.49 -8.63 -1.76
CA MET A 74 -7.46 -9.69 -1.83
C MET A 74 -7.98 -10.94 -2.53
N SER A 75 -9.25 -11.31 -2.32
CA SER A 75 -9.87 -12.40 -3.07
C SER A 75 -9.97 -12.10 -4.57
N ARG A 76 -10.16 -10.84 -4.99
CA ARG A 76 -10.22 -10.46 -6.41
C ARG A 76 -8.84 -10.47 -7.06
N VAL A 77 -7.80 -10.07 -6.32
CA VAL A 77 -6.41 -10.16 -6.76
C VAL A 77 -5.91 -11.61 -6.79
N GLY A 78 -6.36 -12.45 -5.86
CA GLY A 78 -5.82 -13.79 -5.61
C GLY A 78 -4.64 -13.79 -4.63
N ALA A 79 -4.56 -12.79 -3.75
CA ALA A 79 -3.51 -12.64 -2.75
C ALA A 79 -3.96 -13.16 -1.37
N HIS A 80 -3.00 -13.58 -0.56
CA HIS A 80 -3.20 -14.02 0.81
C HIS A 80 -3.11 -12.84 1.79
N LEU A 81 -4.15 -12.65 2.61
CA LEU A 81 -4.21 -11.56 3.58
C LEU A 81 -3.70 -11.96 4.97
N HIS A 82 -2.92 -11.07 5.58
CA HIS A 82 -2.51 -11.08 6.98
C HIS A 82 -2.82 -9.72 7.61
N VAL A 83 -3.23 -9.72 8.88
CA VAL A 83 -3.41 -8.47 9.67
C VAL A 83 -2.50 -8.53 10.88
N LEU A 84 -1.74 -7.45 11.10
CA LEU A 84 -0.65 -7.41 12.08
C LEU A 84 -1.16 -7.66 13.50
N GLY A 85 -0.65 -8.72 14.12
CA GLY A 85 -1.00 -9.13 15.48
C GLY A 85 -2.48 -9.49 15.68
N SER A 86 -3.21 -9.80 14.61
CA SER A 86 -4.55 -10.38 14.69
C SER A 86 -4.54 -11.69 15.48
N ASP A 87 -5.61 -11.91 16.26
CA ASP A 87 -5.82 -13.10 17.06
C ASP A 87 -7.33 -13.40 17.12
N PRO A 88 -7.84 -14.19 16.16
CA PRO A 88 -9.25 -14.56 16.12
C PRO A 88 -9.72 -15.31 17.37
N GLY A 89 -8.83 -16.05 18.04
CA GLY A 89 -9.14 -16.77 19.28
C GLY A 89 -9.44 -15.84 20.45
N ALA A 90 -8.76 -14.69 20.48
CA ALA A 90 -9.01 -13.59 21.42
C ALA A 90 -10.00 -12.53 20.89
N GLY A 91 -10.54 -12.70 19.67
CA GLY A 91 -11.41 -11.71 19.03
C GLY A 91 -10.71 -10.41 18.61
N ARG A 92 -9.37 -10.40 18.51
CA ARG A 92 -8.59 -9.23 18.13
C ARG A 92 -8.40 -9.21 16.61
N LEU A 93 -9.01 -8.22 15.94
CA LEU A 93 -8.90 -8.09 14.48
C LEU A 93 -7.55 -7.50 14.05
N SER A 94 -7.02 -6.53 14.79
CA SER A 94 -5.70 -5.95 14.62
C SER A 94 -5.09 -5.64 16.00
N ARG A 95 -3.76 -5.70 16.12
CA ARG A 95 -3.06 -5.28 17.34
C ARG A 95 -2.99 -3.77 17.47
N TYR A 96 -2.88 -3.07 16.37
CA TYR A 96 -2.71 -1.63 16.34
C TYR A 96 -3.84 -0.95 15.58
N ARG A 97 -4.19 0.23 16.07
CA ARG A 97 -5.23 1.08 15.53
C ARG A 97 -4.64 2.10 14.57
N ASP A 98 -5.37 2.47 13.53
CA ASP A 98 -5.05 3.61 12.67
C ASP A 98 -4.81 4.87 13.52
N SER A 99 -3.70 5.55 13.24
CA SER A 99 -3.27 6.77 13.92
C SER A 99 -3.91 8.03 13.34
N GLY A 100 -4.61 7.89 12.21
CA GLY A 100 -5.14 8.99 11.42
C GLY A 100 -4.04 9.87 10.82
N MET A 101 -4.49 10.94 10.15
CA MET A 101 -3.60 11.90 9.49
C MET A 101 -2.68 12.63 10.47
N ALA A 102 -1.55 13.13 9.98
CA ALA A 102 -0.61 13.90 10.77
C ALA A 102 -1.30 15.10 11.47
N GLY A 103 -1.16 15.17 12.80
CA GLY A 103 -1.79 16.20 13.62
C GLY A 103 -3.19 15.85 14.14
N SER A 104 -3.74 14.67 13.82
CA SER A 104 -4.99 14.19 14.41
C SER A 104 -4.86 13.94 15.92
N GLU A 105 -5.99 14.01 16.63
CA GLU A 105 -6.06 13.59 18.03
C GLU A 105 -5.94 12.07 18.20
N ALA A 106 -6.22 11.29 17.15
CA ALA A 106 -6.15 9.83 17.19
C ALA A 106 -4.73 9.33 17.45
N ALA A 107 -3.71 10.05 16.97
CA ALA A 107 -2.31 9.74 17.25
C ALA A 107 -1.93 9.82 18.74
N ALA A 108 -2.74 10.46 19.59
CA ALA A 108 -2.51 10.50 21.04
C ALA A 108 -3.00 9.23 21.77
N ARG A 109 -3.73 8.34 21.09
CA ARG A 109 -4.23 7.09 21.66
C ARG A 109 -3.06 6.12 21.89
N PRO A 110 -2.99 5.44 23.06
CA PRO A 110 -1.95 4.45 23.31
C PRO A 110 -1.89 3.32 22.28
N GLU A 111 -3.04 2.92 21.74
CA GLU A 111 -3.18 1.86 20.73
C GLU A 111 -2.90 2.30 19.28
N ALA A 112 -2.69 3.60 19.04
CA ALA A 112 -2.37 4.12 17.72
C ALA A 112 -1.02 3.54 17.23
N PHE A 113 -0.99 3.09 15.97
CA PHE A 113 0.16 2.37 15.43
C PHE A 113 1.45 3.20 15.44
N VAL A 114 1.37 4.52 15.27
CA VAL A 114 2.52 5.43 15.37
C VAL A 114 3.22 5.38 16.74
N ASN A 115 2.50 4.96 17.79
CA ASN A 115 3.02 4.82 19.15
C ASN A 115 3.52 3.39 19.45
N ALA A 116 3.40 2.46 18.49
CA ALA A 116 3.85 1.09 18.68
C ALA A 116 5.36 1.05 18.97
N ASP A 117 5.73 0.24 19.95
CA ASP A 117 7.13 -0.10 20.19
C ASP A 117 7.69 -0.83 18.96
N LEU A 118 8.84 -0.37 18.46
CA LEU A 118 9.41 -0.86 17.21
C LEU A 118 9.89 -2.31 17.33
N ASP A 119 10.36 -2.74 18.50
CA ASP A 119 10.83 -4.11 18.69
C ASP A 119 9.63 -5.06 18.77
N GLU A 120 8.57 -4.70 19.50
CA GLU A 120 7.32 -5.48 19.55
C GLU A 120 6.66 -5.59 18.17
N ALA A 121 6.41 -4.45 17.52
CA ALA A 121 5.75 -4.43 16.22
C ALA A 121 6.64 -5.08 15.13
N GLY A 122 7.95 -4.85 15.19
CA GLY A 122 8.93 -5.46 14.28
C GLY A 122 8.96 -6.97 14.45
N GLY A 123 8.84 -7.47 15.68
CA GLY A 123 8.72 -8.90 15.96
C GLY A 123 7.50 -9.53 15.31
N LEU A 124 6.34 -8.87 15.37
CA LEU A 124 5.11 -9.33 14.72
C LEU A 124 5.24 -9.38 13.19
N VAL A 125 5.91 -8.40 12.58
CA VAL A 125 6.20 -8.45 11.13
C VAL A 125 7.21 -9.55 10.81
N ALA A 126 8.24 -9.74 11.64
CA ALA A 126 9.23 -10.80 11.48
C ALA A 126 8.62 -12.21 11.57
N GLU A 127 7.61 -12.41 12.43
CA GLU A 127 6.83 -13.65 12.49
C GLU A 127 6.14 -13.95 11.16
N VAL A 128 5.53 -12.95 10.52
CA VAL A 128 4.92 -13.10 9.19
C VAL A 128 5.98 -13.39 8.13
N ILE A 129 7.13 -12.69 8.16
CA ILE A 129 8.24 -12.96 7.23
C ILE A 129 8.74 -14.40 7.39
N ARG A 130 8.90 -14.90 8.62
CA ARG A 130 9.31 -16.30 8.86
C ARG A 130 8.27 -17.31 8.41
N ALA A 131 6.98 -17.01 8.57
CA ALA A 131 5.90 -17.88 8.12
C ALA A 131 5.83 -17.96 6.59
N VAL A 132 5.91 -16.81 5.91
CA VAL A 132 5.81 -16.71 4.45
C VAL A 132 7.13 -17.14 3.78
N ARG A 133 8.28 -16.76 4.35
CA ARG A 133 9.63 -16.80 3.75
C ARG A 133 9.64 -16.18 2.34
N PRO A 134 9.30 -14.89 2.20
CA PRO A 134 9.19 -14.24 0.90
C PRO A 134 10.57 -14.10 0.24
N ASP A 135 10.62 -14.29 -1.08
CA ASP A 135 11.80 -13.96 -1.89
C ASP A 135 11.91 -12.44 -2.10
N VAL A 136 10.75 -11.75 -2.14
CA VAL A 136 10.65 -10.29 -2.33
C VAL A 136 9.78 -9.69 -1.23
N LEU A 137 10.27 -8.62 -0.61
CA LEU A 137 9.50 -7.78 0.30
C LEU A 137 9.34 -6.36 -0.27
N VAL A 138 8.13 -5.82 -0.22
CA VAL A 138 7.81 -4.46 -0.66
C VAL A 138 7.14 -3.68 0.47
N THR A 139 7.58 -2.45 0.72
CA THR A 139 6.90 -1.51 1.64
C THR A 139 7.18 -0.05 1.23
N TYR A 140 6.83 0.92 2.06
CA TYR A 140 7.06 2.33 1.79
C TYR A 140 8.54 2.74 1.92
N ASP A 141 8.87 3.89 1.33
CA ASP A 141 10.12 4.59 1.60
C ASP A 141 10.09 5.27 2.99
N ALA A 142 11.21 5.89 3.38
CA ALA A 142 11.34 6.51 4.70
C ALA A 142 10.38 7.69 4.94
N GLU A 143 9.87 8.31 3.87
CA GLU A 143 8.88 9.39 3.94
C GLU A 143 7.43 8.85 3.95
N GLY A 144 7.23 7.53 3.87
CA GLY A 144 5.91 6.91 3.90
C GLY A 144 5.06 7.26 2.68
N GLY A 145 5.67 7.47 1.52
CA GLY A 145 4.95 7.87 0.30
C GLY A 145 4.51 9.34 0.30
N TYR A 146 3.41 9.64 0.98
CA TYR A 146 2.83 10.98 1.09
C TYR A 146 2.94 11.60 2.50
N ARG A 147 3.73 10.98 3.39
CA ARG A 147 3.91 11.38 4.81
C ARG A 147 2.72 11.10 5.72
N HIS A 148 1.96 10.04 5.43
CA HIS A 148 1.07 9.50 6.44
C HIS A 148 1.89 8.96 7.63
N PRO A 149 1.53 9.27 8.89
CA PRO A 149 2.24 8.76 10.07
C PRO A 149 2.39 7.24 10.06
N ASP A 150 1.31 6.50 9.74
CA ASP A 150 1.34 5.04 9.71
C ASP A 150 2.12 4.45 8.54
N HIS A 151 2.29 5.15 7.42
CA HIS A 151 3.14 4.67 6.33
C HIS A 151 4.62 4.77 6.72
N ILE A 152 4.99 5.87 7.36
CA ILE A 152 6.33 6.06 7.94
C ILE A 152 6.57 5.01 9.02
N GLN A 153 5.58 4.74 9.87
CA GLN A 153 5.69 3.72 10.90
C GLN A 153 5.78 2.31 10.31
N THR A 154 5.02 2.00 9.26
CA THR A 154 5.10 0.72 8.55
C THR A 154 6.50 0.51 7.98
N HIS A 155 7.11 1.55 7.40
CA HIS A 155 8.50 1.52 6.97
C HIS A 155 9.45 1.20 8.15
N ARG A 156 9.32 1.92 9.28
CA ARG A 156 10.18 1.73 10.46
C ARG A 156 10.04 0.35 11.08
N VAL A 157 8.82 -0.13 11.24
CA VAL A 157 8.50 -1.46 11.80
C VAL A 157 8.99 -2.56 10.87
N THR A 158 8.84 -2.41 9.55
CA THR A 158 9.40 -3.35 8.57
C THR A 158 10.92 -3.40 8.67
N ARG A 159 11.60 -2.27 8.83
CA ARG A 159 13.05 -2.24 9.05
C ARG A 159 13.45 -2.93 10.36
N ALA A 160 12.76 -2.63 11.45
CA ALA A 160 12.98 -3.29 12.74
C ALA A 160 12.79 -4.81 12.62
N ALA A 161 11.80 -5.26 11.86
CA ALA A 161 11.60 -6.68 11.57
C ALA A 161 12.80 -7.29 10.85
N LEU A 162 13.28 -6.64 9.78
CA LEU A 162 14.46 -7.11 9.03
C LEU A 162 15.71 -7.17 9.90
N ASP A 163 15.90 -6.22 10.83
CA ASP A 163 17.01 -6.22 11.78
C ASP A 163 16.95 -7.38 12.80
N GLN A 164 15.75 -7.91 13.08
CA GLN A 164 15.53 -9.07 13.96
C GLN A 164 15.68 -10.42 13.27
N LEU A 165 15.85 -10.46 11.95
CA LEU A 165 16.03 -11.68 11.16
C LEU A 165 17.51 -12.05 11.04
N ASP A 166 17.80 -13.35 11.05
CA ASP A 166 19.12 -13.85 10.62
C ASP A 166 19.27 -13.71 9.09
N ASP A 167 20.51 -13.67 8.58
CA ASP A 167 20.78 -13.52 7.14
C ASP A 167 20.10 -14.61 6.27
N ALA A 168 19.89 -15.80 6.82
CA ALA A 168 19.20 -16.90 6.14
C ALA A 168 17.66 -16.74 6.09
N GLU A 169 17.10 -15.84 6.90
CA GLU A 169 15.67 -15.53 6.94
C GLU A 169 15.32 -14.28 6.13
N LEU A 170 16.31 -13.47 5.74
CA LEU A 170 16.09 -12.26 4.96
C LEU A 170 15.48 -12.56 3.59
N PRO A 171 14.56 -11.72 3.09
CA PRO A 171 14.15 -11.75 1.70
C PRO A 171 15.35 -11.47 0.77
N ASP A 172 15.42 -12.16 -0.37
CA ASP A 172 16.48 -11.96 -1.38
C ASP A 172 16.53 -10.50 -1.88
N ARG A 173 15.36 -9.86 -1.94
CA ARG A 173 15.21 -8.49 -2.43
C ARG A 173 14.19 -7.72 -1.59
N VAL A 174 14.53 -6.48 -1.27
CA VAL A 174 13.64 -5.54 -0.61
C VAL A 174 13.48 -4.30 -1.47
N PHE A 175 12.24 -3.83 -1.58
CA PHE A 175 11.88 -2.68 -2.39
C PHE A 175 11.07 -1.66 -1.58
N GLN A 176 11.31 -0.40 -1.91
CA GLN A 176 10.43 0.70 -1.54
C GLN A 176 9.58 1.14 -2.72
N ILE A 177 8.30 1.44 -2.47
CA ILE A 177 7.34 1.92 -3.47
C ILE A 177 7.71 3.35 -3.88
N LEU A 178 7.89 3.58 -5.18
CA LEU A 178 8.27 4.89 -5.73
C LEU A 178 7.53 5.17 -7.04
N VAL A 179 7.34 6.44 -7.35
CA VAL A 179 6.78 6.87 -8.64
C VAL A 179 7.84 7.69 -9.36
N ALA A 180 8.10 7.37 -10.63
CA ALA A 180 9.02 8.16 -11.45
C ALA A 180 8.38 9.52 -11.74
N GLN A 181 9.16 10.60 -11.61
CA GLN A 181 8.67 11.95 -11.84
C GLN A 181 8.06 12.11 -13.23
N SER A 182 8.71 11.57 -14.27
CA SER A 182 8.17 11.62 -15.64
C SER A 182 6.78 10.97 -15.75
N TRP A 183 6.53 9.87 -15.02
CA TRP A 183 5.25 9.17 -15.02
C TRP A 183 4.18 9.95 -14.28
N ALA A 184 4.51 10.57 -13.15
CA ALA A 184 3.57 11.40 -12.40
C ALA A 184 3.13 12.63 -13.21
N GLU A 185 4.04 13.24 -13.96
CA GLU A 185 3.77 14.35 -14.88
C GLU A 185 2.90 13.91 -16.06
N GLU A 186 3.22 12.76 -16.68
CA GLU A 186 2.43 12.18 -17.77
C GLU A 186 1.01 11.82 -17.31
N ASP A 187 0.88 11.09 -16.20
CA ASP A 187 -0.40 10.66 -15.65
C ASP A 187 -1.30 11.87 -15.32
N ARG A 188 -0.72 12.95 -14.76
CA ARG A 188 -1.44 14.22 -14.51
C ARG A 188 -1.90 14.88 -15.81
N ALA A 189 -1.05 14.90 -16.84
CA ALA A 189 -1.38 15.50 -18.13
C ALA A 189 -2.48 14.74 -18.90
N LEU A 190 -2.62 13.43 -18.65
CA LEU A 190 -3.65 12.58 -19.27
C LEU A 190 -5.05 12.77 -18.66
N LEU A 191 -5.17 13.18 -17.40
CA LEU A 191 -6.46 13.26 -16.70
C LEU A 191 -7.57 14.04 -17.44
N PRO A 192 -7.30 15.21 -18.07
CA PRO A 192 -8.30 15.92 -18.87
C PRO A 192 -8.76 15.11 -20.09
N GLU A 193 -7.84 14.41 -20.76
CA GLU A 193 -8.12 13.60 -21.95
C GLU A 193 -8.92 12.33 -21.60
N LEU A 194 -8.68 11.79 -20.41
CA LEU A 194 -9.44 10.69 -19.82
C LEU A 194 -10.85 11.10 -19.33
N GLY A 195 -11.22 12.37 -19.52
CA GLY A 195 -12.54 12.88 -19.16
C GLY A 195 -12.76 13.04 -17.66
N ALA A 196 -11.70 13.06 -16.84
CA ALA A 196 -11.83 13.12 -15.39
C ALA A 196 -12.63 14.35 -14.89
N GLY A 197 -12.54 15.49 -15.60
CA GLY A 197 -13.33 16.68 -15.30
C GLY A 197 -14.83 16.51 -15.51
N ALA A 198 -15.26 15.61 -16.41
CA ALA A 198 -16.68 15.32 -16.63
C ALA A 198 -17.33 14.59 -15.43
N TYR A 199 -16.52 13.97 -14.57
CA TYR A 199 -16.96 13.35 -13.31
C TYR A 199 -17.07 14.35 -12.15
N GLY A 200 -16.74 15.63 -12.37
CA GLY A 200 -16.73 16.64 -11.31
C GLY A 200 -15.54 16.54 -10.36
N LEU A 201 -14.48 15.82 -10.76
CA LEU A 201 -13.26 15.66 -9.99
C LEU A 201 -12.35 16.88 -10.11
N VAL A 202 -11.57 17.13 -9.06
CA VAL A 202 -10.50 18.14 -9.06
C VAL A 202 -9.33 17.60 -9.87
N LEU A 203 -8.95 18.33 -10.92
CA LEU A 203 -7.76 18.02 -11.71
C LEU A 203 -6.56 18.72 -11.08
N PRO A 204 -5.51 17.99 -10.66
CA PRO A 204 -4.31 18.60 -10.12
C PRO A 204 -3.62 19.44 -11.20
N ALA A 205 -3.23 20.66 -10.86
CA ALA A 205 -2.51 21.56 -11.75
C ALA A 205 -1.09 21.04 -12.01
N PRO A 206 -0.49 21.31 -13.17
CA PRO A 206 0.89 20.90 -13.46
C PRO A 206 1.91 21.33 -12.39
N THR A 207 1.67 22.46 -11.73
CA THR A 207 2.52 23.03 -10.68
C THR A 207 2.22 22.53 -9.27
N ASP A 208 1.15 21.76 -9.06
CA ASP A 208 0.83 21.23 -7.74
C ASP A 208 1.94 20.29 -7.27
N PRO A 209 2.36 20.40 -5.99
CA PRO A 209 3.44 19.56 -5.49
C PRO A 209 3.07 18.09 -5.58
N PHE A 210 4.04 17.27 -5.97
CA PHE A 210 3.92 15.82 -5.87
C PHE A 210 4.26 15.32 -4.47
N PRO A 211 3.74 14.16 -4.05
CA PRO A 211 4.14 13.53 -2.79
C PRO A 211 5.63 13.12 -2.84
N PRO A 212 6.29 12.99 -1.68
CA PRO A 212 7.71 12.62 -1.61
C PRO A 212 8.12 11.31 -2.33
N SER A 213 7.19 10.35 -2.50
CA SER A 213 7.44 9.14 -3.30
C SER A 213 7.62 9.40 -4.79
N VAL A 214 7.22 10.56 -5.31
CA VAL A 214 7.55 10.98 -6.66
C VAL A 214 9.00 11.47 -6.68
N VAL A 215 9.85 10.69 -7.32
CA VAL A 215 11.31 10.86 -7.28
C VAL A 215 11.88 10.98 -8.69
N PRO A 216 13.13 11.48 -8.85
CA PRO A 216 13.80 11.40 -10.14
C PRO A 216 13.79 9.97 -10.68
N ASP A 217 13.52 9.81 -11.98
CA ASP A 217 13.40 8.52 -12.66
C ASP A 217 14.53 7.54 -12.34
N THR A 218 15.76 8.04 -12.16
CA THR A 218 16.95 7.24 -11.84
C THR A 218 16.86 6.50 -10.50
N ARG A 219 15.97 6.91 -9.58
CA ARG A 219 15.73 6.22 -8.31
C ARG A 219 14.71 5.08 -8.43
N VAL A 220 13.93 5.03 -9.52
CA VAL A 220 12.99 3.93 -9.80
C VAL A 220 13.73 2.87 -10.59
N THR A 221 14.30 1.91 -9.85
CA THR A 221 15.21 0.92 -10.44
C THR A 221 14.49 -0.29 -11.01
N HIS A 222 13.28 -0.59 -10.53
CA HIS A 222 12.48 -1.73 -11.00
C HIS A 222 11.06 -1.27 -11.32
N VAL A 223 10.48 -1.85 -12.37
CA VAL A 223 9.13 -1.53 -12.82
C VAL A 223 8.35 -2.79 -13.15
N VAL A 224 7.05 -2.73 -12.91
CA VAL A 224 6.10 -3.72 -13.41
C VAL A 224 5.09 -2.99 -14.28
N VAL A 225 4.94 -3.44 -15.52
CA VAL A 225 3.99 -2.86 -16.49
C VAL A 225 3.13 -3.99 -17.06
N ASP A 226 1.85 -3.97 -16.72
CA ASP A 226 0.91 -5.00 -17.15
C ASP A 226 -0.49 -4.41 -17.35
N ALA A 227 -0.86 -4.23 -18.61
CA ALA A 227 -2.16 -3.69 -18.97
C ALA A 227 -3.32 -4.67 -18.68
N ALA A 228 -3.07 -5.98 -18.71
CA ALA A 228 -4.09 -6.99 -18.42
C ALA A 228 -4.41 -7.03 -16.91
N ALA A 229 -3.40 -6.80 -16.06
CA ALA A 229 -3.54 -6.73 -14.61
C ALA A 229 -4.42 -5.56 -14.13
N ARG A 230 -4.56 -4.48 -14.91
CA ARG A 230 -5.36 -3.30 -14.51
C ARG A 230 -6.82 -3.64 -14.25
N ALA A 231 -7.42 -4.55 -15.00
CA ALA A 231 -8.81 -4.96 -14.76
C ALA A 231 -8.98 -5.60 -13.37
N VAL A 232 -7.99 -6.38 -12.93
CA VAL A 232 -7.95 -6.97 -11.58
C VAL A 232 -7.75 -5.90 -10.52
N LYS A 233 -6.80 -4.96 -10.73
CA LYS A 233 -6.63 -3.78 -9.86
C LYS A 233 -7.92 -2.99 -9.70
N ASN A 234 -8.61 -2.66 -10.80
CA ASN A 234 -9.88 -1.93 -10.74
C ASN A 234 -11.00 -2.73 -10.05
N ALA A 235 -11.03 -4.05 -10.22
CA ALA A 235 -11.97 -4.89 -9.48
C ALA A 235 -11.72 -4.82 -7.97
N ALA A 236 -10.45 -4.89 -7.55
CA ALA A 236 -10.05 -4.77 -6.15
C ALA A 236 -10.30 -3.35 -5.58
N LEU A 237 -10.02 -2.28 -6.34
CA LEU A 237 -10.33 -0.90 -5.92
C LEU A 237 -11.83 -0.72 -5.66
N ARG A 238 -12.70 -1.34 -6.47
CA ARG A 238 -14.16 -1.30 -6.27
C ARG A 238 -14.62 -2.03 -5.01
N ALA A 239 -13.81 -2.91 -4.43
CA ALA A 239 -14.13 -3.56 -3.16
C ALA A 239 -13.91 -2.61 -1.97
N HIS A 240 -12.96 -1.66 -2.09
CA HIS A 240 -12.70 -0.59 -1.12
C HIS A 240 -13.70 0.56 -1.24
N ARG A 241 -15.00 0.24 -1.20
CA ARG A 241 -16.09 1.16 -1.52
C ARG A 241 -16.18 2.35 -0.57
N THR A 242 -15.73 2.20 0.68
CA THR A 242 -15.69 3.33 1.63
C THR A 242 -14.59 4.34 1.29
N GLN A 243 -13.51 3.92 0.61
CA GLN A 243 -12.29 4.71 0.42
C GLN A 243 -12.04 5.14 -1.03
N VAL A 244 -12.46 4.34 -2.02
CA VAL A 244 -12.14 4.56 -3.43
C VAL A 244 -13.40 4.53 -4.30
N THR A 245 -13.52 5.51 -5.19
CA THR A 245 -14.50 5.47 -6.28
C THR A 245 -13.78 5.32 -7.62
N VAL A 246 -14.10 4.25 -8.37
CA VAL A 246 -13.61 4.01 -9.73
C VAL A 246 -14.63 4.55 -10.74
N PHE A 247 -14.32 5.66 -11.41
CA PHE A 247 -15.21 6.36 -12.34
C PHE A 247 -15.13 5.80 -13.76
N SER A 248 -13.96 5.30 -14.16
CA SER A 248 -13.72 4.57 -15.40
C SER A 248 -12.57 3.57 -15.21
N GLU A 249 -12.22 2.81 -16.24
CA GLU A 249 -11.05 1.92 -16.15
C GLU A 249 -9.72 2.68 -15.98
N ASP A 250 -9.70 3.98 -16.30
CA ASP A 250 -8.51 4.82 -16.25
C ASP A 250 -8.58 5.87 -15.12
N VAL A 251 -9.73 6.08 -14.46
CA VAL A 251 -9.89 7.17 -13.49
C VAL A 251 -10.52 6.67 -12.20
N HIS A 252 -9.86 6.98 -11.08
CA HIS A 252 -10.41 6.83 -9.74
C HIS A 252 -10.16 8.11 -8.91
N ALA A 253 -10.84 8.20 -7.77
CA ALA A 253 -10.58 9.22 -6.76
C ALA A 253 -10.87 8.69 -5.36
N LEU A 254 -10.31 9.38 -4.36
CA LEU A 254 -10.58 9.17 -2.93
C LEU A 254 -11.62 10.19 -2.42
N SER A 255 -11.82 10.27 -1.11
CA SER A 255 -12.77 11.21 -0.48
C SER A 255 -12.47 12.69 -0.76
N ASN A 256 -11.21 13.02 -1.06
CA ASN A 256 -10.79 14.37 -1.44
C ASN A 256 -11.23 14.80 -2.85
N HIS A 257 -11.85 13.91 -3.64
CA HIS A 257 -12.31 14.15 -5.01
C HIS A 257 -11.21 14.57 -6.00
N ILE A 258 -9.94 14.32 -5.69
CA ILE A 258 -8.82 14.58 -6.61
C ILE A 258 -8.73 13.40 -7.58
N ALA A 259 -8.73 13.70 -8.88
CA ALA A 259 -8.62 12.69 -9.93
C ALA A 259 -7.23 12.05 -9.94
N ALA A 260 -7.19 10.72 -10.04
CA ALA A 260 -5.99 9.93 -10.21
C ALA A 260 -6.12 8.99 -11.42
N HIS A 261 -5.05 8.85 -12.19
CA HIS A 261 -4.98 7.90 -13.30
C HIS A 261 -4.78 6.49 -12.72
N THR A 262 -5.66 5.56 -13.08
CA THR A 262 -5.45 4.12 -12.81
C THR A 262 -4.43 3.57 -13.81
N SER A 263 -3.16 3.79 -13.49
CA SER A 263 -2.02 3.42 -14.32
C SER A 263 -1.85 1.90 -14.45
N VAL A 264 -1.25 1.46 -15.57
CA VAL A 264 -0.87 0.06 -15.85
C VAL A 264 0.56 -0.25 -15.41
N ARG A 265 1.22 0.70 -14.75
CA ARG A 265 2.64 0.67 -14.39
C ARG A 265 2.83 1.05 -12.93
N GLU A 266 3.72 0.33 -12.25
CA GLU A 266 4.11 0.55 -10.86
C GLU A 266 5.64 0.51 -10.75
N GLY A 267 6.19 1.35 -9.88
CA GLY A 267 7.63 1.59 -9.76
C GLY A 267 8.17 1.30 -8.38
N PHE A 268 9.42 0.83 -8.34
CA PHE A 268 10.07 0.41 -7.11
C PHE A 268 11.55 0.81 -7.10
N GLY A 269 12.06 1.15 -5.91
CA GLY A 269 13.49 1.32 -5.67
C GLY A 269 14.03 0.15 -4.87
N ARG A 270 14.99 -0.59 -5.41
CA ARG A 270 15.68 -1.66 -4.68
C ARG A 270 16.54 -1.08 -3.56
N VAL A 271 16.50 -1.71 -2.40
CA VAL A 271 17.30 -1.33 -1.23
C VAL A 271 18.01 -2.53 -0.62
N ASP A 272 19.12 -2.26 0.05
CA ASP A 272 19.77 -3.24 0.92
C ASP A 272 18.91 -3.48 2.18
N PRO A 273 18.61 -4.74 2.56
CA PRO A 273 17.67 -5.04 3.63
C PRO A 273 18.11 -4.58 5.03
N ARG A 274 19.41 -4.39 5.27
CA ARG A 274 19.95 -3.98 6.58
C ARG A 274 20.12 -2.47 6.66
N THR A 275 20.75 -1.89 5.64
CA THR A 275 21.13 -0.48 5.64
C THR A 275 20.05 0.42 5.05
N TRP A 276 19.17 -0.14 4.21
CA TRP A 276 18.22 0.58 3.35
C TRP A 276 18.90 1.51 2.33
N SER A 277 20.17 1.26 2.04
CA SER A 277 20.88 1.98 0.98
C SER A 277 20.31 1.58 -0.39
N ALA A 278 20.16 2.54 -1.30
CA ALA A 278 19.61 2.28 -2.63
C ALA A 278 20.58 1.46 -3.49
N ILE A 279 20.06 0.46 -4.21
CA ILE A 279 20.82 -0.43 -5.09
C ILE A 279 20.37 -0.23 -6.55
N GLY A 280 21.33 -0.13 -7.48
CA GLY A 280 21.05 -0.05 -8.92
C GLY A 280 20.51 1.30 -9.39
N VAL A 281 20.79 2.40 -8.68
CA VAL A 281 20.36 3.75 -9.09
C VAL A 281 20.91 4.08 -10.48
N GLY A 282 20.03 4.49 -11.39
CA GLY A 282 20.34 4.74 -12.81
C GLY A 282 20.19 3.53 -13.72
N GLU A 283 19.94 2.34 -13.17
CA GLU A 283 19.53 1.14 -13.92
C GLU A 283 18.00 1.00 -13.88
N ARG A 284 17.43 0.35 -14.90
CA ARG A 284 16.00 0.04 -14.92
C ARG A 284 15.74 -1.40 -15.34
N HIS A 285 15.03 -2.11 -14.49
CA HIS A 285 14.71 -3.53 -14.62
C HIS A 285 13.20 -3.72 -14.75
N ASP A 286 12.76 -4.66 -15.58
CA ASP A 286 11.34 -4.94 -15.89
C ASP A 286 10.75 -6.11 -15.08
N SER A 287 11.51 -6.60 -14.10
CA SER A 287 11.09 -7.68 -13.19
C SER A 287 11.59 -7.40 -11.79
N LEU A 288 10.80 -7.74 -10.77
CA LEU A 288 11.27 -7.70 -9.38
C LEU A 288 12.31 -8.79 -9.05
N PHE A 289 12.57 -9.73 -9.96
CA PHE A 289 13.49 -10.85 -9.75
C PHE A 289 14.81 -10.77 -10.53
N SER A 290 15.03 -9.71 -11.30
CA SER A 290 16.33 -9.43 -11.94
C SER A 290 17.38 -8.88 -10.99
#